data_AF-A0A2N2S8H9-F1
#
_entry.id   AF-A0A2N2S8H9-F1
#
_cell.length_a   1.000
_cell.length_b   1.000
_cell.length_c   1.000
_cell.angle_alpha   90.00
_cell.angle_beta   90.00
_cell.angle_gamma   90.00
#
_symmetry.space_group_name_H-M   'P 1'
#
loop_
_entity.id
_entity.type
_entity.pdbx_description
1 polymer ?
#
loop_
_entity_poly.entity_id
_entity_poly.type
_entity_poly.pdbx_seq_one_letter_code
_entity_poly.pdbx_strand_id
1 'polypeptide(L)'
;MKFSYLRVLPLLGALTLLAGCSSLNPFASSGPKPADLVDIKPSVDLRAVWKTSIGKSGPYVFHPAVAGDSVYAAAMNGNVARFE
;
A
#
# COMPACT_ATOMS: atom_id res chain seq x y z
N MET A 1 -46.47 -7.11 -32.03
CA MET A 1 -45.08 -6.61 -32.21
C MET A 1 -44.68 -5.47 -31.25
N LYS A 2 -45.61 -4.62 -30.74
CA LYS A 2 -45.29 -3.44 -29.91
C LYS A 2 -45.09 -3.68 -28.39
N PHE A 3 -45.57 -4.79 -27.82
CA PHE A 3 -45.54 -5.02 -26.36
C PHE A 3 -44.20 -5.54 -25.79
N SER A 4 -43.32 -6.10 -26.63
CA SER A 4 -42.01 -6.60 -26.17
C SER A 4 -41.04 -5.46 -25.85
N TYR A 5 -41.09 -4.36 -26.61
CA TYR A 5 -40.23 -3.18 -26.45
C TYR A 5 -40.45 -2.44 -25.11
N LEU A 6 -41.67 -2.46 -24.57
CA LEU A 6 -42.01 -1.85 -23.28
C LEU A 6 -41.35 -2.55 -22.08
N ARG A 7 -41.00 -3.83 -22.21
CA ARG A 7 -40.32 -4.61 -21.16
C ARG A 7 -38.79 -4.55 -21.26
N VAL A 8 -38.27 -4.31 -22.47
CA VAL A 8 -36.82 -4.19 -22.72
C VAL A 8 -36.26 -2.84 -22.24
N LEU A 9 -37.06 -1.78 -22.33
CA LEU A 9 -36.66 -0.43 -21.92
C LEU A 9 -36.24 -0.29 -20.43
N PRO A 10 -36.98 -0.81 -19.43
CA PRO A 10 -36.55 -0.74 -18.03
C PRO A 10 -35.34 -1.65 -17.75
N LEU A 11 -35.23 -2.77 -18.47
CA LEU A 11 -34.09 -3.69 -18.35
C LEU A 11 -32.79 -3.00 -18.80
N LEU A 12 -32.86 -2.27 -19.92
CA LEU A 12 -31.72 -1.52 -20.45
C LEU A 12 -31.33 -0.35 -19.54
N GLY A 13 -32.30 0.34 -18.94
CA GLY A 13 -32.05 1.38 -17.94
C GLY A 13 -31.45 0.85 -16.63
N ALA A 14 -31.84 -0.34 -16.18
CA ALA A 14 -31.24 -0.97 -15.01
C ALA A 14 -29.77 -1.36 -15.24
N LEU A 15 -29.44 -1.84 -16.45
CA LEU A 15 -28.06 -2.16 -16.83
C LEU A 15 -27.15 -0.94 -16.89
N THR A 16 -27.64 0.22 -17.34
CA THR A 16 -26.83 1.45 -17.39
C THR A 16 -26.57 2.04 -15.99
N LEU A 17 -27.52 1.90 -15.07
CA LEU A 17 -27.34 2.32 -13.66
C LEU A 17 -26.33 1.44 -12.91
N LEU A 18 -26.27 0.14 -13.21
CA LEU A 18 -25.26 -0.77 -12.62
C LEU A 18 -23.85 -0.56 -13.17
N ALA A 19 -23.71 -0.06 -14.40
CA ALA A 19 -22.41 0.19 -15.04
C ALA A 19 -21.69 1.46 -14.52
N GLY A 20 -22.36 2.31 -13.73
CA GLY A 20 -21.82 3.60 -13.27
C GLY A 20 -20.74 3.53 -12.19
N CYS A 21 -20.62 2.40 -11.46
CA CYS A 21 -19.75 2.33 -10.28
C CYS A 21 -18.27 2.04 -10.57
N SER A 22 -17.89 1.66 -11.80
CA SER A 22 -16.48 1.37 -12.12
C SER A 22 -15.73 2.54 -12.77
N SER A 23 -16.44 3.50 -13.36
CA SER A 23 -15.82 4.63 -14.09
C SER A 23 -15.51 5.83 -13.19
N LEU A 24 -16.18 5.93 -12.04
CA LEU A 24 -15.98 6.97 -11.03
C LEU A 24 -15.35 6.32 -9.80
N ASN A 25 -14.06 5.98 -9.87
CA ASN A 25 -13.31 5.51 -8.71
C ASN A 25 -12.66 6.71 -8.00
N PRO A 26 -13.26 7.27 -6.93
CA PRO A 26 -12.67 8.40 -6.18
C PRO A 26 -11.36 8.03 -5.45
N PHE A 27 -10.93 6.76 -5.52
CA PHE A 27 -9.68 6.26 -4.97
C PHE A 27 -8.62 5.96 -6.04
N ALA A 28 -8.91 6.22 -7.32
CA ALA A 28 -7.90 6.09 -8.36
C ALA A 28 -6.82 7.17 -8.16
N SER A 29 -5.59 6.75 -7.93
CA SER A 29 -4.45 7.66 -7.84
C SER A 29 -4.24 8.35 -9.19
N SER A 30 -4.34 9.68 -9.22
CA SER A 30 -4.08 10.53 -10.39
C SER A 30 -2.60 10.92 -10.53
N GLY A 31 -1.77 10.54 -9.56
CA GLY A 31 -0.35 10.86 -9.54
C GLY A 31 0.49 9.95 -10.45
N PRO A 32 1.73 10.36 -10.76
CA PRO A 32 2.70 9.49 -11.41
C PRO A 32 2.83 8.18 -10.64
N LYS A 33 2.69 7.06 -11.34
CA LYS A 33 2.90 5.74 -10.72
C LYS A 33 4.40 5.56 -10.47
N PRO A 34 4.79 4.96 -9.32
CA PRO A 34 6.16 4.51 -9.14
C PRO A 34 6.58 3.62 -10.31
N ALA A 35 7.84 3.69 -10.69
CA ALA A 35 8.39 2.79 -11.68
C ALA A 35 8.24 1.34 -11.20
N ASP A 36 7.95 0.43 -12.14
CA ASP A 36 7.88 -0.98 -11.84
C ASP A 36 9.25 -1.49 -11.35
N LEU A 37 9.22 -2.49 -10.46
CA LEU A 37 10.44 -3.13 -9.99
C LEU A 37 11.11 -3.84 -11.16
N VAL A 38 12.33 -3.43 -11.50
CA VAL A 38 13.14 -4.09 -12.52
C VAL A 38 13.72 -5.39 -12.00
N ASP A 39 14.06 -6.30 -12.92
CA ASP A 39 14.75 -7.53 -12.56
C ASP A 39 16.11 -7.22 -11.92
N ILE A 40 16.27 -7.62 -10.66
CA ILE A 40 17.54 -7.53 -9.94
C ILE A 40 18.24 -8.88 -10.10
N LYS A 41 19.40 -8.91 -10.78
CA LYS A 41 20.29 -10.06 -10.80
C LYS A 41 21.18 -10.04 -9.54
N PRO A 42 20.95 -10.89 -8.53
CA PRO A 42 21.72 -10.84 -7.30
C PRO A 42 23.16 -11.29 -7.56
N SER A 43 24.13 -10.54 -7.05
CA SER A 43 25.55 -10.95 -7.02
C SER A 43 25.93 -11.64 -5.71
N VAL A 44 25.08 -11.55 -4.70
CA VAL A 44 25.25 -12.11 -3.36
C VAL A 44 23.90 -12.37 -2.72
N ASP A 45 23.82 -13.39 -1.87
CA ASP A 45 22.64 -13.68 -1.06
C ASP A 45 22.67 -12.86 0.24
N LEU A 46 21.68 -11.98 0.41
CA LEU A 46 21.47 -11.24 1.65
C LEU A 46 20.61 -12.05 2.62
N ARG A 47 21.08 -12.19 3.86
CA ARG A 47 20.33 -12.84 4.95
C ARG A 47 20.14 -11.86 6.10
N ALA A 48 18.92 -11.76 6.62
CA ALA A 48 18.64 -10.99 7.82
C ALA A 48 19.20 -11.73 9.04
N VAL A 49 20.11 -11.09 9.78
CA VAL A 49 20.71 -11.69 11.00
C VAL A 49 19.74 -11.65 12.17
N TRP A 50 18.99 -10.55 12.30
CA TRP A 50 17.90 -10.40 13.26
C TRP A 50 16.89 -9.35 12.79
N LYS A 51 15.71 -9.33 13.40
CA LYS A 51 14.68 -8.33 13.19
C LYS A 51 13.88 -8.14 14.47
N THR A 52 13.61 -6.89 14.82
CA THR A 52 12.76 -6.54 15.97
C THR A 52 11.89 -5.33 15.64
N SER A 53 10.78 -5.18 16.36
CA SER A 53 9.87 -4.03 16.24
C SER A 53 9.82 -3.28 17.56
N ILE A 54 9.98 -1.97 17.52
CA ILE A 54 9.97 -1.11 18.72
C ILE A 54 8.79 -0.11 18.77
N GLY A 55 7.96 -0.11 17.72
CA GLY A 55 6.88 0.83 17.52
C GLY A 55 6.95 1.55 16.18
N LYS A 56 5.93 2.36 15.87
CA LYS A 56 5.88 3.16 14.65
C LYS A 56 6.65 4.47 14.83
N SER A 57 7.30 4.94 13.77
CA SER A 57 7.94 6.27 13.75
C SER A 57 6.95 7.42 13.52
N GLY A 58 5.75 7.11 13.03
CA GLY A 58 4.75 8.12 12.70
C GLY A 58 5.27 9.09 11.63
N PRO A 59 5.14 10.41 11.82
CA PRO A 59 5.65 11.40 10.87
C PRO A 59 7.17 11.61 10.96
N TYR A 60 7.84 11.02 11.95
CA TYR A 60 9.27 11.21 12.19
C TYR A 60 10.11 10.16 11.46
N VAL A 61 11.36 10.53 11.17
CA VAL A 61 12.37 9.62 10.61
C VAL A 61 13.44 9.37 11.67
N PHE A 62 13.31 8.26 12.39
CA PHE A 62 14.34 7.81 13.33
C PHE A 62 15.32 6.88 12.62
N HIS A 63 16.61 7.12 12.82
CA HIS A 63 17.68 6.22 12.37
C HIS A 63 18.25 5.50 13.59
N PRO A 64 18.37 4.16 13.56
CA PRO A 64 19.09 3.45 14.61
C PRO A 64 20.54 3.93 14.70
N ALA A 65 21.08 4.03 15.92
CA ALA A 65 22.47 4.38 16.17
C ALA A 65 23.23 3.16 16.69
N VAL A 66 24.44 2.95 16.19
CA VAL A 66 25.32 1.87 16.64
C VAL A 66 26.42 2.47 17.51
N ALA A 67 26.63 1.93 18.70
CA ALA A 67 27.72 2.33 19.60
C ALA A 67 28.31 1.10 20.29
N GLY A 68 29.54 0.74 19.92
CA GLY A 68 30.14 -0.54 20.29
C GLY A 68 29.35 -1.70 19.66
N ASP A 69 29.01 -2.69 20.48
CA ASP A 69 28.19 -3.85 20.09
C ASP A 69 26.68 -3.59 20.24
N SER A 70 26.27 -2.37 20.56
CA SER A 70 24.88 -2.03 20.83
C SER A 70 24.22 -1.27 19.68
N VAL A 71 22.95 -1.60 19.40
CA VAL A 71 22.06 -0.86 18.50
C VAL A 71 20.96 -0.16 19.30
N TYR A 72 20.85 1.15 19.16
CA TYR A 72 19.82 1.97 19.79
C TYR A 72 18.78 2.39 18.77
N ALA A 73 17.51 2.25 19.09
CA ALA A 73 16.42 2.67 18.21
C ALA A 73 15.28 3.30 19.03
N ALA A 74 14.55 4.23 18.40
CA ALA A 74 13.46 4.98 19.02
C ALA A 74 12.17 4.92 18.20
N ALA A 75 11.02 5.03 18.89
CA ALA A 75 9.69 5.09 18.29
C ALA A 75 8.88 6.29 18.79
N MET A 76 7.86 6.67 18.03
CA MET A 76 7.04 7.87 18.30
C MET A 76 6.32 7.82 19.65
N ASN A 77 6.00 6.64 20.15
CA ASN A 77 5.34 6.46 21.45
C ASN A 77 6.26 6.70 22.66
N GLY A 78 7.49 7.17 22.43
CA GLY A 78 8.47 7.43 23.48
C GLY A 78 9.35 6.23 23.83
N ASN A 79 9.14 5.07 23.20
CA ASN A 79 10.01 3.92 23.41
C ASN A 79 11.42 4.20 22.88
N VAL A 80 12.41 3.87 23.71
CA VAL A 80 13.83 3.77 23.33
C VAL A 80 14.31 2.40 23.75
N ALA A 81 14.95 1.67 22.83
CA ALA A 81 15.43 0.33 23.06
C ALA A 81 16.92 0.20 22.68
N ARG A 82 17.61 -0.70 23.37
CA ARG A 82 18.98 -1.14 23.11
C ARG A 82 18.97 -2.63 22.77
N PHE A 83 19.71 -3.01 21.74
CA PHE A 83 19.90 -4.40 21.30
C PHE A 83 21.39 -4.72 21.26
N GLU A 84 21.74 -5.97 21.54
CA GLU A 84 23.08 -6.56 21.37
C GLU A 84 23.07 -7.58 20.23
#